data_AF-L7JW28-F1
#
_entry.id   AF-L7JW28-F1
#
_cell.length_a   1.000
_cell.length_b   1.000
_cell.length_c   1.000
_cell.angle_alpha   90.00
_cell.angle_beta   90.00
_cell.angle_gamma   90.00
#
_symmetry.space_group_name_H-M   'P 1'
#
loop_
_entity.id
_entity.type
_entity.pdbx_description
1 polymer ?
#
loop_
_entity_poly.entity_id
_entity_poly.type
_entity_poly.pdbx_seq_one_letter_code
_entity_poly.pdbx_strand_id
1 'polypeptide(L)' 'MLFTLQMYKIPRNMNKMSFLDIINKRVSDPMFQCNFVNDSGREVFLSVAYLMFKNKTQKGYESA' A
#
# COMPACT_ATOMS: atom_id res chain seq x y z
N MET A 1 3.83 -7.42 -13.88
CA MET A 1 2.97 -8.12 -12.89
C MET A 1 2.59 -7.13 -11.79
N LEU A 2 1.40 -7.23 -11.22
CA LEU A 2 0.97 -6.40 -10.08
C LEU A 2 1.10 -7.22 -8.79
N PHE A 3 1.40 -6.56 -7.67
CA PHE A 3 1.29 -7.19 -6.37
C PHE A 3 0.64 -6.25 -5.37
N THR A 4 0.00 -6.84 -4.36
CA THR A 4 -0.72 -6.12 -3.31
C THR A 4 -0.10 -6.42 -1.96
N LEU A 5 0.26 -5.39 -1.22
CA LEU A 5 0.65 -5.49 0.19
C LEU A 5 -0.53 -5.13 1.07
N GLN A 6 -0.80 -5.98 2.05
CA GLN A 6 -1.77 -5.69 3.09
C GLN A 6 -1.05 -5.20 4.33
N MET A 7 -1.40 -4.01 4.79
CA MET A 7 -0.86 -3.40 5.98
C MET A 7 -1.90 -3.40 7.09
N TYR A 8 -1.45 -3.72 8.30
CA TYR A 8 -2.26 -3.80 9.50
C TYR A 8 -1.73 -2.84 10.58
N LYS A 9 -2.53 -2.62 11.63
CA LYS A 9 -2.17 -1.81 12.80
C LYS A 9 -1.83 -0.35 12.45
N ILE A 10 -2.47 0.20 11.41
CA ILE A 10 -2.35 1.62 11.09
C ILE A 10 -3.12 2.42 12.16
N PRO A 11 -2.53 3.48 12.76
CA PRO A 11 -3.23 4.27 13.76
C PRO A 11 -4.59 4.77 13.26
N ARG A 12 -5.66 4.61 14.04
CA ARG A 12 -7.03 4.94 13.60
C ARG A 12 -7.25 6.42 13.28
N ASN A 13 -6.45 7.29 13.91
CA ASN A 13 -6.45 8.74 13.67
C ASN A 13 -5.53 9.17 12.52
N MET A 14 -4.79 8.23 11.90
CA MET A 14 -3.94 8.54 10.77
C MET A 14 -4.80 8.76 9.53
N ASN A 15 -4.68 9.94 8.93
CA ASN A 15 -5.32 10.20 7.64
C ASN A 15 -4.52 9.56 6.50
N LYS A 16 -5.19 9.35 5.36
CA LYS A 16 -4.61 8.71 4.18
C LYS A 16 -3.40 9.45 3.63
N MET A 17 -3.38 10.78 3.64
CA MET A 17 -2.30 11.57 3.05
C MET A 17 -0.99 11.43 3.83
N SER A 18 -1.05 11.57 5.16
CA SER A 18 0.11 11.36 6.04
C SER A 18 0.63 9.93 5.97
N PHE A 19 -0.27 8.95 5.84
CA PHE A 19 0.13 7.56 5.61
C PHE A 19 0.89 7.41 4.28
N LEU A 20 0.35 7.94 3.18
CA LEU A 20 0.98 7.90 1.87
C LEU A 20 2.36 8.56 1.87
N ASP A 21 2.53 9.69 2.56
CA ASP A 21 3.82 10.37 2.69
C ASP A 21 4.87 9.48 3.38
N ILE A 22 4.47 8.74 4.42
CA ILE A 22 5.35 7.79 5.12
C ILE A 22 5.74 6.64 4.19
N ILE A 23 4.77 6.07 3.45
CA ILE A 23 5.03 4.96 2.53
C ILE A 23 5.95 5.41 1.39
N ASN A 24 5.69 6.56 0.78
CA ASN A 24 6.50 7.10 -0.32
C ASN A 24 7.94 7.42 0.10
N LYS A 25 8.17 7.75 1.38
CA LYS A 25 9.52 7.93 1.94
C LYS A 25 10.26 6.62 2.16
N ARG A 26 9.56 5.49 2.29
CA ARG A 26 10.14 4.19 2.64
C ARG A 26 10.21 3.20 1.48
N VAL A 27 9.32 3.34 0.50
CA VAL A 27 9.22 2.41 -0.63
C VAL A 27 9.65 3.12 -1.90
N SER A 28 10.65 2.56 -2.56
CA SER A 28 11.20 3.08 -3.83
C SER A 28 10.38 2.67 -5.06
N ASP A 29 9.47 1.71 -4.91
CA ASP A 29 8.63 1.24 -6.00
C ASP A 29 7.38 2.09 -6.17
N PRO A 30 6.98 2.41 -7.42
CA PRO A 30 5.81 3.24 -7.66
C PRO A 30 4.54 2.50 -7.23
N MET A 31 3.95 2.97 -6.14
CA MET A 31 2.60 2.63 -5.72
C MET A 31 1.62 3.38 -6.63
N PHE A 32 0.65 2.67 -7.20
CA PHE A 32 -0.37 3.31 -8.05
C PHE A 32 -1.76 3.32 -7.41
N GLN A 33 -1.99 2.52 -6.36
CA GLN A 33 -3.24 2.55 -5.62
C GLN A 33 -3.03 2.26 -4.12
N CYS A 34 -3.81 2.96 -3.29
CA CYS A 34 -3.90 2.75 -1.85
C CYS A 34 -5.37 2.82 -1.43
N ASN A 35 -5.86 1.76 -0.79
CA ASN A 35 -7.25 1.66 -0.32
C ASN A 35 -7.25 1.45 1.20
N PHE A 36 -7.86 2.38 1.93
CA PHE A 36 -8.12 2.23 3.35
C PHE A 36 -9.37 1.38 3.51
N VAL A 37 -9.32 0.41 4.42
CA VAL A 37 -10.46 -0.45 4.72
C VAL A 37 -11.28 0.24 5.80
N ASN A 38 -12.53 0.55 5.46
CA ASN A 38 -13.49 1.13 6.38
C ASN A 38 -14.58 0.11 6.70
N ASP A 39 -15.16 0.22 7.89
CA ASP A 39 -16.40 -0.44 8.24
C ASP A 39 -17.54 0.15 7.41
N SER A 40 -18.21 -0.68 6.60
CA SER A 40 -19.26 -0.25 5.67
C SER A 40 -20.52 0.29 6.35
N GLY A 41 -20.72 0.02 7.64
CA GLY A 41 -21.87 0.51 8.41
C GLY A 41 -21.61 1.77 9.21
N ARG A 42 -20.34 2.10 9.48
CA ARG A 42 -19.97 3.21 10.38
C ARG A 42 -19.01 4.23 9.76
N GLU A 43 -18.53 3.98 8.54
CA GLU A 43 -17.48 4.75 7.87
C GLU A 43 -16.19 4.90 8.72
N VAL A 44 -15.98 3.97 9.67
CA VAL A 44 -14.82 3.99 10.56
C VAL A 44 -13.67 3.23 9.93
N PHE A 45 -12.49 3.85 9.89
CA PHE A 45 -11.26 3.22 9.44
C PHE A 45 -10.85 2.03 10.34
N LEU A 46 -10.64 0.86 9.73
CA LEU A 46 -10.35 -0.40 10.41
C LEU A 46 -8.86 -0.67 10.65
N SER A 47 -8.00 0.34 10.54
CA SER A 47 -6.55 0.19 10.73
C SER A 47 -5.88 -0.74 9.73
N VAL A 48 -6.50 -0.96 8.57
CA VAL A 48 -6.02 -1.84 7.49
C VAL A 48 -5.98 -1.06 6.18
N ALA A 49 -4.91 -1.23 5.40
CA ALA A 49 -4.82 -0.68 4.06
C ALA A 49 -4.26 -1.71 3.07
N TYR A 50 -4.74 -1.64 1.82
CA TYR A 50 -4.17 -2.37 0.69
C TYR A 50 -3.39 -1.41 -0.20
N LEU A 51 -2.14 -1.77 -0.49
CA LEU A 51 -1.22 -1.01 -1.33
C LEU A 51 -0.90 -1.83 -2.57
N MET A 52 -1.17 -1.29 -3.75
CA MET A 52 -0.88 -1.96 -5.01
C MET A 52 0.34 -1.32 -5.67
N PHE A 53 1.28 -2.19 -6.05
CA PHE A 53 2.54 -1.82 -6.66
C PHE A 53 2.66 -2.45 -8.05
N LYS A 54 3.37 -1.76 -8.93
CA LYS A 54 3.84 -2.35 -10.19
C LYS A 54 5.11 -3.12 -9.89
N ASN A 55 5.13 -4.42 -10.17
CA ASN A 55 6.37 -5.18 -10.13
C ASN A 55 7.33 -4.59 -11.17
N LYS A 56 8.52 -4.19 -10.75
CA LYS A 56 9.62 -3.96 -11.68
C LYS A 56 10.00 -5.35 -12.18
N THR A 57 9.65 -5.67 -13.43
CA THR A 57 10.13 -6.88 -14.09
C THR A 57 11.62 -6.98 -13.81
N GLN A 58 12.03 -8.01 -13.08
CA GLN A 58 13.45 -8.31 -12.89
C GLN A 58 14.00 -8.57 -14.30
N LYS A 59 14.68 -7.57 -14.87
CA LYS A 59 15.58 -7.81 -15.98
C LYS A 59 16.74 -8.62 -15.40
N GLY A 60 16.78 -9.92 -15.69
CA GLY A 60 17.95 -10.76 -15.44
C GLY A 60 17.71 -11.97 -14.55
N TYR A 61 17.00 -12.97 -15.05
CA TYR A 61 17.43 -14.37 -14.95
C TYR A 61 17.18 -15.03 -16.31
N GLU A 62 17.70 -14.39 -17.37
CA GLU A 62 18.06 -15.08 -18.60
C GLU A 62 19.57 -14.99 -18.70
N SER A 63 20.27 -16.08 -18.35
CA SER A 63 21.64 -16.48 -18.76
C SER A 63 22.37 -17.19 -17.63
N ALA A 64 22.28 -18.52 -17.60
CA ALA A 64 23.40 -19.45 -17.83
C ALA A 64 22.88 -20.89 -17.82
#